data_AF-A0A7W0EP81-F1
#
_entry.id   AF-A0A7W0EP81-F1
#
_cell.length_a   1.000
_cell.length_b   1.000
_cell.length_c   1.000
_cell.angle_alpha   90.00
_cell.angle_beta   90.00
_cell.angle_gamma   90.00
#
_symmetry.space_group_name_H-M   'P 1'
#
loop_
_entity.id
_entity.type
_entity.pdbx_description
1 polymer ?
#
loop_
_entity_poly.entity_id
_entity_poly.type
_entity_poly.pdbx_seq_one_letter_code
_entity_poly.pdbx_strand_id
1 'polypeptide(L)'
;MGFKKGARAREYENALIWLEDTGLIYRAKAVEAAKHPLMHYADISCFKVYALDVGLLGAMSGTPVELLVQGERLFNEYEGAFVENYVAQQLVSHFQQQLYYWRSKGGKAEIDFLCEFADRICPLEVKAGINPKSKSLRSYDLQFKPPLLARTNLLNFKKDGKICNLPLYAVSLLPKYLLQSN
;
A
#
# COMPACT_ATOMS: atom_id res chain seq x y z
N MET A 1 12.78 5.06 -1.79
CA MET A 1 14.23 5.39 -1.79
C MET A 1 14.48 6.35 -2.95
N GLY A 2 15.17 7.49 -2.77
CA GLY A 2 15.45 8.45 -3.86
C GLY A 2 16.92 8.43 -4.28
N PHE A 3 17.23 8.22 -5.56
CA PHE A 3 18.61 8.11 -6.05
C PHE A 3 19.20 9.46 -6.46
N LYS A 4 20.45 9.76 -6.05
CA LYS A 4 21.24 10.89 -6.58
C LYS A 4 21.75 10.54 -7.99
N LYS A 5 21.61 11.46 -8.95
CA LYS A 5 22.03 11.30 -10.36
C LYS A 5 23.51 10.89 -10.48
N GLY A 6 23.79 9.78 -11.18
CA GLY A 6 25.12 9.23 -11.48
C GLY A 6 25.04 7.85 -12.16
N ALA A 7 26.17 7.31 -12.67
CA ALA A 7 26.20 6.00 -13.37
C ALA A 7 25.57 4.85 -12.57
N ARG A 8 25.85 4.81 -11.25
CA ARG A 8 25.25 3.84 -10.32
C ARG A 8 23.72 3.94 -10.22
N ALA A 9 23.17 5.15 -10.30
CA ALA A 9 21.71 5.33 -10.25
C ALA A 9 21.02 4.70 -11.47
N ARG A 10 21.65 4.79 -12.64
CA ARG A 10 21.16 4.17 -13.88
C ARG A 10 21.23 2.64 -13.82
N GLU A 11 22.29 2.10 -13.22
CA GLU A 11 22.41 0.64 -13.00
C GLU A 11 21.32 0.12 -12.07
N TYR A 12 21.06 0.81 -10.95
CA TYR A 12 19.97 0.44 -10.04
C TYR A 12 18.59 0.56 -10.70
N GLU A 13 18.38 1.59 -11.52
CA GLU A 13 17.14 1.77 -12.27
C GLU A 13 16.92 0.61 -13.27
N ASN A 14 17.95 0.23 -14.02
CA ASN A 14 17.87 -0.91 -14.94
C ASN A 14 17.58 -2.22 -14.21
N ALA A 15 18.22 -2.46 -13.06
CA ALA A 15 17.96 -3.65 -12.25
C ALA A 15 16.52 -3.70 -11.73
N LEU A 16 15.99 -2.55 -11.28
CA LEU A 16 14.60 -2.45 -10.82
C LEU A 16 13.59 -2.66 -11.96
N ILE A 17 13.85 -2.10 -13.14
CA ILE A 17 13.02 -2.33 -14.34
C ILE A 17 13.02 -3.82 -14.68
N TRP A 18 14.19 -4.45 -14.69
CA TRP A 18 14.29 -5.88 -14.97
C TRP A 18 13.53 -6.74 -13.95
N LEU A 19 13.63 -6.42 -12.65
CA LEU A 19 12.89 -7.13 -11.60
C LEU A 19 11.37 -6.95 -11.74
N GLU A 20 10.90 -5.77 -12.14
CA GLU A 20 9.48 -5.51 -12.36
C GLU A 20 8.97 -6.20 -13.63
N ASP A 21 9.71 -6.11 -14.74
CA ASP A 21 9.36 -6.74 -16.02
C ASP A 21 9.35 -8.28 -15.93
N THR A 22 10.19 -8.85 -15.07
CA THR A 22 10.20 -10.30 -14.76
C THR A 22 9.13 -10.70 -13.76
N GLY A 23 8.36 -9.74 -13.22
CA GLY A 23 7.28 -9.99 -12.27
C GLY A 23 7.75 -10.37 -10.86
N LEU A 24 9.00 -10.09 -10.50
CA LEU A 24 9.56 -10.41 -9.19
C LEU A 24 9.25 -9.34 -8.14
N ILE A 25 8.96 -8.11 -8.56
CA ILE A 25 8.59 -6.99 -7.69
C ILE A 25 7.40 -6.20 -8.25
N TYR A 26 6.79 -5.42 -7.38
CA TYR A 26 5.85 -4.36 -7.71
C TYR A 26 6.36 -3.02 -7.21
N ARG A 27 6.15 -1.94 -7.99
CA ARG A 27 6.46 -0.57 -7.56
C ARG A 27 5.20 0.21 -7.26
N ALA A 28 5.12 0.79 -6.05
CA ALA A 28 4.10 1.76 -5.71
C ALA A 28 4.66 3.18 -5.85
N LYS A 29 4.11 3.96 -6.79
CA LYS A 29 4.62 5.31 -7.12
C LYS A 29 3.96 6.35 -6.21
N ALA A 30 4.73 7.33 -5.76
CA ALA A 30 4.23 8.39 -4.90
C ALA A 30 3.30 9.34 -5.66
N VAL A 31 2.19 9.72 -5.04
CA VAL A 31 1.26 10.73 -5.56
C VAL A 31 1.01 11.78 -4.49
N GLU A 32 1.16 13.06 -4.83
CA GLU A 32 0.81 14.16 -3.91
C GLU A 32 -0.62 14.67 -4.13
N ALA A 33 -1.10 14.63 -5.37
CA ALA A 33 -2.44 15.05 -5.77
C ALA A 33 -3.30 13.85 -6.16
N ALA A 34 -4.25 13.48 -5.30
CA ALA A 34 -5.18 12.38 -5.57
C ALA A 34 -6.27 12.79 -6.58
N LYS A 35 -5.92 12.78 -7.86
CA LYS A 35 -6.80 13.12 -8.99
C LYS A 35 -6.70 12.08 -10.09
N HIS A 36 -7.78 11.90 -10.84
CA HIS A 36 -7.84 10.93 -11.92
C HIS A 36 -7.17 11.44 -13.21
N PRO A 37 -6.53 10.54 -13.98
CA PRO A 37 -6.01 9.25 -13.53
C PRO A 37 -4.74 9.44 -12.68
N LEU A 38 -4.54 8.62 -11.65
CA LEU A 38 -3.40 8.75 -10.72
C LEU A 38 -2.05 8.74 -11.43
N MET A 39 -1.94 8.01 -12.54
CA MET A 39 -0.72 7.89 -13.33
C MET A 39 -0.15 9.24 -13.82
N HIS A 40 -1.01 10.25 -14.04
CA HIS A 40 -0.57 11.58 -14.49
C HIS A 40 0.02 12.43 -13.36
N TYR A 41 -0.22 12.05 -12.11
CA TYR A 41 0.23 12.76 -10.91
C TYR A 41 1.31 12.00 -10.14
N ALA A 42 1.73 10.85 -10.66
CA ALA A 42 2.73 9.99 -10.03
C ALA A 42 4.15 10.52 -10.22
N ASP A 43 4.89 10.62 -9.13
CA ASP A 43 6.33 10.87 -9.12
C ASP A 43 7.07 9.55 -9.34
N ILE A 44 7.48 9.30 -10.59
CA ILE A 44 8.16 8.06 -11.00
C ILE A 44 9.52 7.91 -10.29
N SER A 45 10.12 9.02 -9.82
CA SER A 45 11.40 8.99 -9.10
C SER A 45 11.26 8.62 -7.62
N CYS A 46 10.04 8.62 -7.09
CA CYS A 46 9.77 8.27 -5.71
C CYS A 46 8.76 7.12 -5.61
N PHE A 47 9.26 5.96 -5.19
CA PHE A 47 8.45 4.75 -5.10
C PHE A 47 8.85 3.90 -3.89
N LYS A 48 7.90 3.07 -3.47
CA LYS A 48 8.12 1.88 -2.64
C LYS A 48 8.23 0.64 -3.54
N VAL A 49 8.93 -0.37 -3.05
CA VAL A 49 9.10 -1.66 -3.74
C VAL A 49 8.52 -2.76 -2.85
N TYR A 50 7.71 -3.62 -3.45
CA TYR A 50 7.12 -4.80 -2.83
C TYR A 50 7.57 -6.03 -3.61
N ALA A 51 7.83 -7.15 -2.93
CA ALA A 51 8.08 -8.43 -3.59
C ALA A 51 6.79 -9.00 -4.19
N LEU A 52 6.94 -9.87 -5.18
CA LEU A 52 5.84 -10.63 -5.81
C LEU A 52 4.86 -11.23 -4.78
N ASP A 53 5.41 -11.85 -3.73
CA ASP A 53 4.64 -12.45 -2.65
C ASP A 53 5.36 -12.37 -1.30
N VAL A 54 4.59 -12.59 -0.23
CA VAL A 54 5.09 -12.55 1.15
C VAL A 54 6.08 -13.66 1.49
N GLY A 55 6.00 -14.82 0.84
CA GLY A 55 6.95 -15.91 1.02
C GLY A 55 8.31 -15.57 0.43
N LEU A 56 8.34 -14.99 -0.78
CA LEU A 56 9.56 -14.47 -1.39
C LEU A 56 10.17 -13.35 -0.54
N LEU A 57 9.35 -12.42 -0.05
CA LEU A 57 9.81 -11.38 0.89
C LEU A 57 10.49 -12.01 2.10
N GLY A 58 9.87 -13.02 2.71
CA GLY A 58 10.40 -13.72 3.88
C GLY A 58 11.71 -14.46 3.61
N ALA A 59 11.82 -15.12 2.45
CA ALA A 59 13.05 -15.77 2.02
C ALA A 59 14.18 -14.75 1.81
N MET A 60 13.88 -13.61 1.18
CA MET A 60 14.85 -12.53 0.94
C MET A 60 15.29 -11.83 2.22
N SER A 61 14.39 -11.68 3.20
CA SER A 61 14.71 -11.08 4.50
C SER A 61 15.38 -12.05 5.48
N GLY A 62 15.56 -13.31 5.10
CA GLY A 62 16.10 -14.35 5.99
C GLY A 62 15.22 -14.57 7.22
N THR A 63 13.91 -14.34 7.11
CA THR A 63 12.99 -14.44 8.24
C THR A 63 12.77 -15.91 8.60
N PRO A 64 13.05 -16.33 9.85
CA PRO A 64 12.74 -17.68 10.31
C PRO A 64 11.24 -17.98 10.16
N VAL A 65 10.92 -19.13 9.58
CA VAL A 65 9.52 -19.55 9.35
C VAL A 65 8.75 -19.65 10.67
N GLU A 66 9.44 -20.01 11.74
CA GLU A 66 8.89 -20.15 13.08
C GLU A 66 8.32 -18.81 13.59
N LEU A 67 8.94 -17.68 13.25
CA LEU A 67 8.43 -16.35 13.64
C LEU A 67 7.12 -16.00 12.93
N LEU A 68 6.92 -16.49 11.70
CA LEU A 68 5.67 -16.29 10.96
C LEU A 68 4.55 -17.20 11.49
N VAL A 69 4.91 -18.39 11.97
CA VAL A 69 3.96 -19.44 12.39
C VAL A 69 3.58 -19.32 13.88
N GLN A 70 4.51 -18.92 14.74
CA GLN A 70 4.29 -18.96 16.19
C GLN A 70 3.38 -17.84 16.72
N GLY A 71 3.05 -16.83 15.91
CA GLY A 71 2.03 -15.83 16.26
C GLY A 71 2.31 -15.03 17.54
N GLU A 72 3.49 -15.18 18.14
CA GLU A 72 3.95 -14.36 19.24
C GLU A 72 4.13 -12.95 18.69
N ARG A 73 3.23 -12.07 19.14
CA ARG A 73 3.06 -10.67 18.72
C ARG A 73 4.32 -9.85 19.00
N LEU A 74 5.32 -10.01 18.15
CA LEU A 74 6.38 -9.05 17.99
C LEU A 74 5.83 -7.94 17.10
N PHE A 75 5.13 -6.98 17.73
CA PHE A 75 4.69 -5.71 17.15
C PHE A 75 5.90 -4.90 16.64
N ASN A 76 6.54 -5.40 15.59
CA ASN A 76 7.78 -4.90 15.04
C ASN A 76 7.52 -4.38 13.62
N GLU A 77 8.40 -3.48 13.17
CA GLU A 77 8.41 -2.94 11.79
C GLU A 77 8.38 -4.05 10.71
N TYR A 78 8.91 -5.23 11.04
CA TYR A 78 8.85 -6.43 10.21
C TYR A 78 7.41 -6.82 9.85
N GLU A 79 6.49 -6.92 10.82
CA GLU A 79 5.08 -7.26 10.53
C GLU A 79 4.44 -6.23 9.59
N GLY A 80 4.83 -4.95 9.72
CA GLY A 80 4.40 -3.87 8.83
C GLY A 80 4.74 -4.16 7.37
N ALA A 81 6.00 -4.49 7.08
CA ALA A 81 6.47 -4.78 5.73
C ALA A 81 5.74 -5.99 5.12
N PHE A 82 5.56 -7.08 5.88
CA PHE A 82 4.83 -8.26 5.40
C PHE A 82 3.37 -7.96 5.12
N VAL A 83 2.71 -7.21 6.00
CA VAL A 83 1.30 -6.88 5.85
C VAL A 83 1.08 -5.91 4.69
N GLU A 84 1.94 -4.91 4.51
CA GLU A 84 1.90 -4.05 3.31
C GLU A 84 2.16 -4.86 2.03
N ASN A 85 3.14 -5.77 2.03
CA ASN A 85 3.43 -6.61 0.87
C ASN A 85 2.27 -7.57 0.54
N TYR A 86 1.63 -8.13 1.57
CA TYR A 86 0.40 -8.92 1.41
C TYR A 86 -0.68 -8.08 0.72
N VAL A 87 -0.93 -6.86 1.19
CA VAL A 87 -1.92 -5.97 0.60
C VAL A 87 -1.55 -5.61 -0.85
N ALA A 88 -0.30 -5.27 -1.13
CA ALA A 88 0.19 -5.03 -2.49
C ALA A 88 -0.09 -6.23 -3.41
N GLN A 89 0.25 -7.45 -2.96
CA GLN A 89 -0.01 -8.70 -3.67
C GLN A 89 -1.52 -8.88 -3.93
N GLN A 90 -2.38 -8.63 -2.94
CA GLN A 90 -3.84 -8.72 -3.12
C GLN A 90 -4.34 -7.70 -4.15
N LEU A 91 -3.89 -6.45 -4.08
CA LEU A 91 -4.31 -5.40 -5.00
C LEU A 91 -3.93 -5.73 -6.44
N VAL A 92 -2.69 -6.17 -6.67
CA VAL A 92 -2.23 -6.50 -8.03
C VAL A 92 -2.93 -7.76 -8.56
N SER A 93 -2.99 -8.83 -7.77
CA SER A 93 -3.53 -10.13 -8.22
C SER A 93 -5.04 -10.09 -8.50
N HIS A 94 -5.82 -9.35 -7.70
CA HIS A 94 -7.27 -9.30 -7.87
C HIS A 94 -7.74 -8.21 -8.83
N PHE A 95 -7.00 -7.11 -8.98
CA PHE A 95 -7.48 -5.94 -9.73
C PHE A 95 -6.60 -5.56 -10.93
N GLN A 96 -5.41 -6.14 -11.07
CA GLN A 96 -4.48 -5.86 -12.18
C GLN A 96 -4.13 -4.36 -12.30
N GLN A 97 -4.04 -3.66 -11.17
CA GLN A 97 -3.80 -2.21 -11.13
C GLN A 97 -2.35 -1.86 -10.82
N GLN A 98 -1.87 -0.75 -11.38
CA GLN A 98 -0.64 -0.12 -10.92
C GLN A 98 -0.80 0.36 -9.47
N LEU A 99 0.26 0.22 -8.68
CA LEU A 99 0.23 0.65 -7.28
C LEU A 99 0.66 2.12 -7.17
N TYR A 100 -0.07 2.83 -6.32
CA TYR A 100 0.22 4.21 -5.94
C TYR A 100 0.12 4.33 -4.44
N TYR A 101 0.88 5.25 -3.85
CA TYR A 101 0.72 5.61 -2.45
C TYR A 101 0.65 7.14 -2.35
N TRP A 102 -0.02 7.65 -1.33
CA TRP A 102 -0.11 9.10 -1.15
C TRP A 102 0.95 9.57 -0.17
N ARG A 103 1.62 10.68 -0.49
CA ARG A 103 2.43 11.44 0.47
C ARG A 103 1.96 12.89 0.52
N SER A 104 1.89 13.48 1.70
CA SER A 104 1.62 14.91 1.83
C SER A 104 2.80 15.75 1.35
N LYS A 105 2.53 17.00 0.97
CA LYS A 105 3.59 17.96 0.62
C LYS A 105 4.57 18.10 1.81
N GLY A 106 5.84 17.80 1.57
CA GLY A 106 6.89 17.79 2.60
C GLY A 106 6.95 16.51 3.44
N GLY A 107 6.24 15.43 3.06
CA GLY A 107 6.45 14.08 3.59
C GLY A 107 6.00 13.86 5.04
N LYS A 108 5.06 14.66 5.55
CA LYS A 108 4.62 14.59 6.97
C LYS A 108 3.56 13.53 7.26
N ALA A 109 2.91 13.04 6.21
CA ALA A 109 1.84 12.05 6.29
C ALA A 109 1.86 11.21 5.01
N GLU A 110 1.52 9.95 5.15
CA GLU A 110 1.56 8.96 4.07
C GLU A 110 0.40 7.98 4.22
N ILE A 111 -0.28 7.67 3.12
CA ILE A 111 -1.24 6.56 3.02
C ILE A 111 -0.59 5.49 2.16
N ASP A 112 -0.64 4.24 2.62
CA ASP A 112 0.07 3.11 2.02
C ASP A 112 -0.33 2.84 0.59
N PHE A 113 -1.63 2.90 0.28
CA PHE A 113 -2.12 2.72 -1.08
C PHE A 113 -3.23 3.72 -1.47
N LEU A 114 -3.21 4.15 -2.73
CA LEU A 114 -4.33 4.78 -3.41
C LEU A 114 -4.86 3.80 -4.46
N CYS A 115 -6.09 3.33 -4.28
CA CYS A 115 -6.74 2.40 -5.20
C CYS A 115 -7.71 3.17 -6.10
N GLU A 116 -7.57 3.01 -7.41
CA GLU A 116 -8.40 3.71 -8.39
C GLU A 116 -9.47 2.75 -8.93
N PHE A 117 -10.72 2.87 -8.50
CA PHE A 117 -11.82 2.01 -8.96
C PHE A 117 -12.88 2.86 -9.65
N ALA A 118 -13.09 2.60 -10.95
CA ALA A 118 -13.92 3.45 -11.81
C ALA A 118 -13.53 4.94 -11.61
N ASP A 119 -14.47 5.78 -11.20
CA ASP A 119 -14.30 7.23 -11.09
C ASP A 119 -13.96 7.66 -9.66
N ARG A 120 -13.43 6.74 -8.83
CA ARG A 120 -13.09 6.99 -7.42
C ARG A 120 -11.66 6.60 -7.10
N ILE A 121 -10.95 7.49 -6.41
CA ILE A 121 -9.68 7.20 -5.73
C ILE A 121 -9.99 6.94 -4.25
N CYS A 122 -9.70 5.72 -3.82
CA CYS A 122 -9.84 5.29 -2.43
C CYS A 122 -8.48 5.27 -1.72
N PRO A 123 -8.30 6.02 -0.63
CA PRO A 123 -7.15 5.86 0.24
C PRO A 123 -7.32 4.58 1.09
N LEU A 124 -6.33 3.69 1.01
CA LEU A 124 -6.25 2.47 1.80
C LEU A 124 -5.03 2.54 2.73
N GLU A 125 -5.30 2.65 4.03
CA GLU A 125 -4.29 2.54 5.08
C GLU A 125 -4.15 1.08 5.53
N VAL A 126 -2.92 0.62 5.65
CA VAL A 126 -2.57 -0.73 6.09
C VAL A 126 -2.04 -0.68 7.52
N LYS A 127 -2.53 -1.58 8.37
CA LYS A 127 -2.01 -1.74 9.74
C LYS A 127 -1.77 -3.21 10.03
N ALA A 128 -0.53 -3.54 10.39
CA ALA A 128 -0.19 -4.84 10.94
C ALA A 128 -0.86 -5.09 12.29
N GLY A 129 -0.91 -4.06 13.15
CA GLY A 129 -1.53 -4.14 14.47
C GLY A 129 -3.04 -3.84 14.47
N ILE A 130 -3.65 -4.11 15.62
CA ILE A 130 -5.08 -3.84 15.87
C ILE A 130 -5.39 -2.38 16.28
N ASN A 131 -4.38 -1.53 16.47
CA ASN A 131 -4.59 -0.15 16.90
C ASN A 131 -5.11 0.71 15.73
N PRO A 132 -6.37 1.20 15.78
CA PRO A 132 -7.01 1.84 14.63
C PRO A 132 -6.61 3.31 14.42
N LYS A 133 -5.81 3.92 15.30
CA LYS A 133 -5.50 5.35 15.19
C LYS A 133 -4.54 5.61 14.02
N SER A 134 -5.04 6.19 12.92
CA SER A 134 -4.21 6.70 11.83
C SER A 134 -4.30 8.23 11.74
N LYS A 135 -3.17 8.89 11.99
CA LYS A 135 -3.03 10.34 11.74
C LYS A 135 -3.06 10.65 10.24
N SER A 136 -2.54 9.75 9.40
CA SER A 136 -2.45 9.94 7.97
C SER A 136 -3.82 9.95 7.29
N LEU A 137 -4.72 8.99 7.63
CA LEU A 137 -6.09 8.99 7.09
C LEU A 137 -6.83 10.29 7.41
N ARG A 138 -6.66 10.82 8.62
CA ARG A 138 -7.24 12.12 8.99
C ARG A 138 -6.64 13.26 8.17
N SER A 139 -5.32 13.25 7.95
CA SER A 139 -4.66 14.26 7.12
C SER A 139 -5.18 14.22 5.67
N TYR A 140 -5.33 13.02 5.11
CA TYR A 140 -5.87 12.82 3.77
C TYR A 140 -7.33 13.31 3.68
N ASP A 141 -8.17 12.95 4.65
CA ASP A 141 -9.59 13.34 4.69
C ASP A 141 -9.76 14.87 4.76
N LEU A 142 -8.96 15.54 5.59
CA LEU A 142 -8.97 17.00 5.68
C LEU A 142 -8.60 17.67 4.34
N GLN A 143 -7.67 17.07 3.59
CA GLN A 143 -7.18 17.64 2.34
C GLN A 143 -8.10 17.37 1.15
N PHE A 144 -8.60 16.15 1.01
CA PHE A 144 -9.32 15.72 -0.20
C PHE A 144 -10.81 15.47 0.02
N LYS A 145 -11.26 15.37 1.28
CA LYS A 145 -12.66 15.12 1.67
C LYS A 145 -13.32 13.98 0.88
N PRO A 146 -12.68 12.80 0.75
CA PRO A 146 -13.28 11.70 0.02
C PRO A 146 -14.59 11.25 0.69
N PRO A 147 -15.49 10.59 -0.08
CA PRO A 147 -16.73 10.04 0.47
C PRO A 147 -16.47 8.87 1.42
N LEU A 148 -15.41 8.08 1.15
CA LEU A 148 -15.01 6.93 1.97
C LEU A 148 -13.50 6.91 2.18
N LEU A 149 -13.09 6.43 3.35
CA LEU A 149 -11.71 6.10 3.71
C LEU A 149 -11.65 4.59 3.96
N ALA A 150 -10.64 3.90 3.44
CA ALA A 150 -10.44 2.48 3.72
C ALA A 150 -9.26 2.27 4.68
N ARG A 151 -9.42 1.28 5.54
CA ARG A 151 -8.35 0.75 6.38
C ARG A 151 -8.42 -0.76 6.38
N THR A 152 -7.27 -1.41 6.32
CA THR A 152 -7.20 -2.85 6.52
C THR A 152 -6.28 -3.23 7.66
N ASN A 153 -6.71 -4.20 8.48
CA ASN A 153 -5.99 -4.68 9.66
C ASN A 153 -6.49 -6.07 10.10
N LEU A 154 -5.98 -6.57 11.23
CA LEU A 154 -6.34 -7.89 11.78
C LEU A 154 -7.71 -7.93 12.49
N LEU A 155 -8.47 -6.84 12.54
CA LEU A 155 -9.79 -6.81 13.18
C LEU A 155 -10.90 -7.23 12.22
N ASN A 156 -12.05 -7.56 12.79
CA ASN A 156 -13.28 -7.83 12.03
C ASN A 156 -13.77 -6.59 11.28
N PHE A 157 -14.58 -6.83 10.25
CA PHE A 157 -15.19 -5.76 9.46
C PHE A 157 -15.98 -4.80 10.33
N LYS A 158 -15.77 -3.49 10.12
CA LYS A 158 -16.48 -2.44 10.86
C LYS A 158 -16.55 -1.15 10.07
N LYS A 159 -17.74 -0.56 9.96
CA LYS A 159 -17.93 0.78 9.40
C LYS A 159 -18.02 1.81 10.53
N ASP A 160 -17.04 2.70 10.61
CA ASP A 160 -16.93 3.77 11.60
C ASP A 160 -17.09 5.13 10.91
N GLY A 161 -18.33 5.57 10.71
CA GLY A 161 -18.62 6.78 9.93
C GLY A 161 -18.13 6.62 8.48
N LYS A 162 -17.21 7.48 8.05
CA LYS A 162 -16.58 7.42 6.72
C LYS A 162 -15.52 6.33 6.57
N ILE A 163 -15.04 5.74 7.67
CA ILE A 163 -13.95 4.76 7.63
C ILE A 163 -14.55 3.36 7.50
N CYS A 164 -14.21 2.68 6.42
CA CYS A 164 -14.47 1.27 6.22
C CYS A 164 -13.26 0.46 6.68
N ASN A 165 -13.37 -0.23 7.82
CA ASN A 165 -12.34 -1.15 8.30
C ASN A 165 -12.62 -2.54 7.73
N LEU A 166 -11.66 -3.07 6.99
CA LEU A 166 -11.68 -4.40 6.37
C LEU A 166 -10.67 -5.31 7.07
N PRO A 167 -11.04 -6.56 7.41
CA PRO A 167 -10.05 -7.56 7.76
C PRO A 167 -9.03 -7.73 6.63
N LEU A 168 -7.76 -8.04 6.95
CA LEU A 168 -6.71 -8.25 5.93
C LEU A 168 -7.15 -9.25 4.85
N TYR A 169 -7.74 -10.38 5.24
CA TYR A 169 -8.22 -11.39 4.30
C TYR A 169 -9.33 -10.91 3.35
N ALA A 170 -9.95 -9.75 3.62
CA ALA A 170 -11.06 -9.21 2.86
C ALA A 170 -10.66 -8.05 1.93
N VAL A 171 -9.36 -7.78 1.76
CA VAL A 171 -8.85 -6.71 0.88
C VAL A 171 -9.34 -6.87 -0.57
N SER A 172 -9.45 -8.10 -1.07
CA SER A 172 -9.98 -8.40 -2.41
C SER A 172 -11.45 -8.00 -2.61
N LEU A 173 -12.19 -7.71 -1.52
CA LEU A 173 -13.57 -7.24 -1.56
C LEU A 173 -13.67 -5.70 -1.54
N LEU A 174 -12.56 -4.98 -1.52
CA LEU A 174 -12.52 -3.51 -1.42
C LEU A 174 -13.47 -2.79 -2.40
N PRO A 175 -13.53 -3.12 -3.72
CA PRO A 175 -14.44 -2.46 -4.65
C PRO A 175 -15.91 -2.61 -4.27
N LYS A 176 -16.32 -3.78 -3.74
CA LYS A 176 -17.70 -4.05 -3.35
C LYS A 176 -18.18 -3.05 -2.30
N TYR A 177 -17.34 -2.75 -1.31
CA TYR A 177 -17.69 -1.82 -0.23
C TYR A 177 -17.55 -0.35 -0.63
N LEU A 178 -16.73 -0.06 -1.65
CA LEU A 178 -16.56 1.29 -2.19
C LEU A 178 -17.71 1.72 -3.11
N LEU A 179 -18.24 0.79 -3.90
CA LEU A 179 -19.28 1.04 -4.91
C LEU A 179 -20.69 1.02 -4.32
N GLN A 180 -20.89 0.41 -3.15
CA GLN A 180 -22.19 0.32 -2.47
C GLN A 180 -22.57 1.55 -1.62
N SER A 181 -21.73 2.59 -1.56
CA SER A 181 -21.97 3.77 -0.71
C SER A 181 -22.76 4.89 -1.40
N ASN A 182 -23.76 4.54 -2.22
CA ASN A 182 -24.75 5.49 -2.77
C ASN A 182 -26.08 5.34 -2.02
#